data_AF-A1ZUZ9-F1
#
_entry.id   AF-A1ZUZ9-F1
#
_cell.length_a   1.000
_cell.length_b   1.000
_cell.length_c   1.000
_cell.angle_alpha   90.00
_cell.angle_beta   90.00
_cell.angle_gamma   90.00
#
_symmetry.space_group_name_H-M   'P 1'
#
loop_
_entity.id
_entity.type
_entity.pdbx_description
1 polymer ?
#
loop_
_entity_poly.entity_id
_entity_poly.type
_entity_poly.pdbx_seq_one_letter_code
_entity_poly.pdbx_strand_id
1 'polypeptide(L)'
;MINKNLWYYIVAIALLGACVPSKKYKSLEAKYNALNDSTSIQIKVLEANNTILRQELDTLKKQRAMLEQKNATLRLGNEKSVAMLNKMMRNYTVLESEHITLLKNSAQEASFKKKVLAQNQEKLVTSSQLLRKYRQQIFKLQNQLTSQKQVLKQNTVPPVRHEDDNPVDLRSRIMAKIPPQDRKYFDIDVDNGKVYIEIVDSVLFEPNQNKLTPEGEALLANLKNILKGYNLAVNDNDENAAENGKQNHRTSQVNRILQLPNGKKRKTELPTSTIDPHKNATSLVPLKGRKKLDKSPKGKTLIVVSEQD
;
A
#
# COMPACT_ATOMS: atom_id res chain seq x y z
N MET A 1 -108.25 -99.40 -0.35
CA MET A 1 -108.28 -98.81 1.00
C MET A 1 -106.95 -99.08 1.68
N ILE A 2 -106.04 -98.10 1.68
CA ILE A 2 -104.78 -98.19 2.43
C ILE A 2 -105.14 -97.95 3.91
N ASN A 3 -104.84 -98.94 4.76
CA ASN A 3 -105.16 -98.90 6.19
C ASN A 3 -104.47 -97.70 6.85
N LYS A 4 -105.23 -96.77 7.44
CA LYS A 4 -104.71 -95.60 8.17
C LYS A 4 -103.71 -96.00 9.27
N ASN A 5 -103.88 -97.20 9.85
CA ASN A 5 -102.96 -97.78 10.83
C ASN A 5 -101.57 -98.06 10.24
N LEU A 6 -101.47 -98.46 8.97
CA LEU A 6 -100.19 -98.71 8.29
C LEU A 6 -99.40 -97.40 8.07
N TRP A 7 -100.09 -96.28 7.83
CA TRP A 7 -99.46 -94.96 7.70
C TRP A 7 -98.82 -94.52 9.02
N TYR A 8 -99.50 -94.70 10.15
CA TYR A 8 -98.95 -94.36 11.46
C TYR A 8 -97.67 -95.13 11.77
N TYR A 9 -97.59 -96.42 11.38
CA TYR A 9 -96.37 -97.21 11.53
C TYR A 9 -95.22 -96.72 10.64
N ILE A 10 -95.50 -96.32 9.39
CA ILE A 10 -94.47 -95.81 8.47
C ILE A 10 -93.92 -94.46 8.96
N VAL A 11 -94.77 -93.57 9.49
CA VAL A 11 -94.35 -92.29 10.07
C VAL A 11 -93.57 -92.51 11.37
N ALA A 12 -93.99 -93.44 12.23
CA ALA A 12 -93.26 -93.76 13.46
C ALA A 12 -91.86 -94.34 13.20
N ILE A 13 -91.70 -95.16 12.16
CA ILE A 13 -90.39 -95.72 11.77
C ILE A 13 -89.48 -94.64 11.14
N ALA A 14 -90.05 -93.68 10.40
CA ALA A 14 -89.29 -92.57 9.82
C ALA A 14 -88.72 -91.60 10.87
N LEU A 15 -89.44 -91.36 11.99
CA LEU A 15 -88.94 -90.49 13.07
C LEU A 15 -87.84 -91.14 13.92
N LEU A 16 -87.78 -92.48 14.03
CA LEU A 16 -86.75 -93.17 14.80
C LEU A 16 -85.40 -93.30 14.05
N GLY A 17 -85.40 -93.11 12.72
CA GLY A 17 -84.18 -93.11 11.89
C GLY A 17 -83.38 -91.80 11.89
N ALA A 18 -83.92 -90.71 12.46
CA ALA A 18 -83.27 -89.40 12.49
C ALA A 18 -82.32 -89.18 13.70
N CYS A 19 -82.19 -90.17 14.59
CA CYS A 19 -81.34 -90.08 15.77
C CYS A 19 -79.90 -90.51 15.44
N VAL A 20 -79.06 -89.57 15.00
CA VAL A 20 -77.61 -89.79 14.89
C VAL A 20 -77.06 -90.16 16.27
N PRO A 21 -76.29 -91.26 16.42
CA PRO A 21 -75.78 -91.68 17.72
C PRO A 21 -74.93 -90.56 18.34
N SER A 22 -75.31 -90.10 19.55
CA SER A 22 -74.65 -89.02 20.30
C SER A 22 -73.12 -89.17 20.38
N LYS A 23 -72.59 -90.40 20.35
CA LYS A 23 -71.15 -90.68 20.30
C LYS A 23 -70.46 -90.16 19.02
N LYS A 24 -71.10 -90.23 17.85
CA LYS A 24 -70.55 -89.70 16.59
C LYS A 24 -70.62 -88.18 16.53
N TYR A 25 -71.66 -87.59 17.12
CA TYR A 25 -71.74 -86.14 17.27
C TYR A 25 -70.63 -85.63 18.21
N LYS A 26 -70.48 -86.23 19.39
CA LYS A 26 -69.42 -85.87 20.35
C LYS A 26 -68.01 -86.06 19.79
N SER A 27 -67.78 -87.11 19.00
CA SER A 27 -66.46 -87.32 18.37
C SER A 27 -66.19 -86.36 17.21
N LEU A 28 -67.23 -85.91 16.49
CA LEU A 28 -67.12 -84.88 15.46
C LEU A 28 -66.89 -83.50 16.07
N GLU A 29 -67.62 -83.16 17.13
CA GLU A 29 -67.45 -81.94 17.92
C GLU A 29 -66.04 -81.85 18.53
N ALA A 30 -65.54 -82.95 19.10
CA ALA A 30 -64.16 -83.01 19.61
C ALA A 30 -63.11 -82.77 18.50
N LYS A 31 -63.32 -83.31 17.28
CA LYS A 31 -62.41 -83.07 16.14
C LYS A 31 -62.50 -81.63 15.63
N TYR A 32 -63.70 -81.07 15.56
CA TYR A 32 -63.91 -79.69 15.17
C TYR A 32 -63.25 -78.73 16.17
N ASN A 33 -63.45 -78.96 17.47
CA ASN A 33 -62.84 -78.15 18.52
C ASN A 33 -61.31 -78.28 18.51
N ALA A 34 -60.77 -79.50 18.37
CA ALA A 34 -59.32 -79.69 18.27
C ALA A 34 -58.71 -79.00 17.02
N LEU A 35 -59.41 -79.01 15.89
CA LEU A 35 -58.97 -78.33 14.67
C LEU A 35 -59.07 -76.80 14.81
N ASN A 36 -60.15 -76.30 15.42
CA ASN A 36 -60.34 -74.88 15.71
C ASN A 36 -59.29 -74.37 16.71
N ASP A 37 -58.96 -75.16 17.73
CA ASP A 37 -57.90 -74.84 18.69
C ASP A 37 -56.53 -74.82 18.00
N SER A 38 -56.21 -75.84 17.20
CA SER A 38 -54.94 -75.89 16.45
C SER A 38 -54.78 -74.72 15.48
N THR A 39 -55.83 -74.37 14.73
CA THR A 39 -55.81 -73.22 13.81
C THR A 39 -55.70 -71.90 14.57
N SER A 40 -56.42 -71.74 15.69
CA SER A 40 -56.31 -70.54 16.53
C SER A 40 -54.91 -70.37 17.13
N ILE A 41 -54.25 -71.47 17.52
CA ILE A 41 -52.87 -71.46 18.01
C ILE A 41 -51.90 -71.05 16.89
N GLN A 42 -52.05 -71.62 15.69
CA GLN A 42 -51.22 -71.27 14.54
C GLN A 42 -51.37 -69.80 14.14
N ILE A 43 -52.59 -69.26 14.15
CA ILE A 43 -52.85 -67.84 13.88
C ILE A 43 -52.13 -66.98 14.92
N LYS A 44 -52.25 -67.29 16.22
CA LYS A 44 -51.55 -66.54 17.29
C LYS A 44 -50.03 -66.60 17.15
N VAL A 45 -49.47 -67.76 16.82
CA VAL A 45 -48.02 -67.91 16.59
C VAL A 45 -47.59 -67.10 15.38
N LEU A 46 -48.37 -67.13 14.30
CA LEU A 46 -48.05 -66.39 13.08
C LEU A 46 -48.17 -64.87 13.30
N GLU A 47 -49.14 -64.41 14.08
CA GLU A 47 -49.27 -63.02 14.51
C GLU A 47 -48.08 -62.58 15.36
N ALA A 48 -47.69 -63.39 16.35
CA ALA A 48 -46.52 -63.13 17.18
C ALA A 48 -45.22 -63.07 16.35
N ASN A 49 -45.05 -63.96 15.37
CA ASN A 49 -43.90 -63.91 14.48
C ASN A 49 -43.92 -62.67 13.58
N ASN A 50 -45.10 -62.27 13.08
CA ASN A 50 -45.24 -61.05 12.28
C ASN A 50 -44.92 -59.79 13.11
N THR A 51 -45.28 -59.74 14.40
CA THR A 51 -44.94 -58.60 15.25
C THR A 51 -43.44 -58.55 15.53
N ILE A 52 -42.80 -59.69 15.81
CA ILE A 52 -41.33 -59.77 15.99
C ILE A 52 -40.61 -59.34 14.72
N LEU A 53 -40.99 -59.89 13.56
CA LEU A 53 -40.38 -59.53 12.27
C LEU A 53 -40.56 -58.05 11.94
N ARG A 54 -41.71 -57.45 12.26
CA ARG A 54 -41.92 -56.00 12.11
C ARG A 54 -41.02 -55.19 13.03
N GLN A 55 -40.85 -55.62 14.28
CA GLN A 55 -39.93 -54.98 15.22
C GLN A 55 -38.48 -55.05 14.73
N GLU A 56 -38.03 -56.21 14.26
CA GLU A 56 -36.69 -56.38 13.68
C GLU A 56 -36.51 -55.50 12.44
N LEU A 57 -37.51 -55.43 11.56
CA LEU A 57 -37.46 -54.58 10.37
C LEU A 57 -37.35 -53.09 10.75
N ASP A 58 -38.08 -52.66 11.77
CA ASP A 58 -38.00 -51.29 12.29
C ASP A 58 -36.67 -50.99 12.98
N THR A 59 -36.09 -51.95 13.72
CA THR A 59 -34.76 -51.76 14.31
C THR A 59 -33.68 -51.68 13.23
N LEU A 60 -33.74 -52.54 12.21
CA LEU A 60 -32.82 -52.53 11.08
C LEU A 60 -32.93 -51.22 10.28
N LYS A 61 -34.15 -50.71 10.06
CA LYS A 61 -34.37 -49.40 9.43
C LYS A 61 -33.74 -48.26 10.24
N LYS A 62 -33.91 -48.26 11.56
CA LYS A 62 -33.30 -47.24 12.44
C LYS A 62 -31.78 -47.32 12.41
N GLN A 63 -31.21 -48.53 12.47
CA GLN A 63 -29.76 -48.72 12.37
C GLN A 63 -29.22 -48.23 11.04
N ARG A 64 -29.89 -48.57 9.92
CA ARG A 64 -29.50 -48.08 8.59
C ARG A 64 -29.50 -46.57 8.52
N ALA A 65 -30.56 -45.90 8.99
CA ALA A 65 -30.62 -44.44 9.02
C ALA A 65 -29.50 -43.83 9.87
N MET A 66 -29.18 -44.43 11.02
CA MET A 66 -28.07 -43.99 11.86
C MET A 66 -26.70 -44.18 11.18
N LEU A 67 -26.48 -45.31 10.50
CA LEU A 67 -25.26 -45.56 9.75
C LEU A 67 -25.09 -44.58 8.58
N GLU A 68 -26.17 -44.32 7.83
CA GLU A 68 -26.16 -43.33 6.74
C GLU A 68 -25.81 -41.94 7.27
N GLN A 69 -26.39 -41.52 8.40
CA GLN A 69 -26.07 -40.24 9.06
C GLN A 69 -24.62 -40.17 9.54
N LYS A 70 -24.11 -41.24 10.15
CA LYS A 70 -22.70 -41.31 10.59
C LYS A 70 -21.75 -41.24 9.39
N ASN A 71 -22.07 -41.95 8.31
CA ASN A 71 -21.27 -41.92 7.10
C ASN A 71 -21.25 -40.52 6.47
N ALA A 72 -22.40 -39.85 6.40
CA ALA A 72 -22.47 -38.46 5.92
C ALA A 72 -21.61 -37.51 6.76
N THR A 73 -21.67 -37.64 8.10
CA THR A 73 -20.85 -36.85 9.02
C THR A 73 -19.34 -37.12 8.83
N LEU A 74 -18.96 -38.40 8.71
CA LEU A 74 -17.57 -38.80 8.47
C LEU A 74 -17.05 -38.28 7.13
N ARG A 75 -17.85 -38.36 6.06
CA ARG A 75 -17.47 -37.81 4.74
C ARG A 75 -17.23 -36.31 4.81
N LEU A 76 -18.13 -35.57 5.45
CA LEU A 76 -17.99 -34.12 5.63
C LEU A 76 -16.77 -33.77 6.49
N GLY A 77 -16.48 -34.56 7.54
CA GLY A 77 -15.25 -34.41 8.33
C GLY A 77 -13.98 -34.66 7.51
N ASN A 78 -13.99 -35.72 6.69
CA ASN A 78 -12.87 -36.06 5.82
C ASN A 78 -12.63 -34.99 4.74
N GLU A 79 -13.69 -34.50 4.09
CA GLU A 79 -13.61 -33.41 3.11
C GLU A 79 -13.02 -32.13 3.71
N LYS A 80 -13.44 -31.76 4.93
CA LYS A 80 -12.87 -30.63 5.65
C LYS A 80 -11.39 -30.83 5.97
N SER A 81 -11.01 -32.02 6.41
CA SER A 81 -9.61 -32.36 6.71
C SER A 81 -8.74 -32.27 5.45
N VAL A 82 -9.18 -32.85 4.34
CA VAL A 82 -8.49 -32.78 3.04
C VAL A 82 -8.38 -31.34 2.54
N ALA A 83 -9.43 -30.53 2.66
CA ALA A 83 -9.40 -29.12 2.31
C ALA A 83 -8.38 -28.33 3.15
N MET A 84 -8.31 -28.61 4.46
CA MET A 84 -7.35 -27.99 5.37
C MET A 84 -5.91 -28.39 5.04
N LEU A 85 -5.66 -29.67 4.77
CA LEU A 85 -4.35 -30.16 4.34
C LEU A 85 -3.90 -29.51 3.03
N ASN A 86 -4.80 -29.44 2.04
CA ASN A 86 -4.52 -28.76 0.77
C ASN A 86 -4.20 -27.27 0.97
N LYS A 87 -4.94 -26.59 1.85
CA LYS A 87 -4.66 -25.19 2.18
C LYS A 87 -3.30 -25.02 2.86
N MET A 88 -2.95 -25.91 3.79
CA MET A 88 -1.67 -25.88 4.49
C MET A 88 -0.51 -26.13 3.53
N MET A 89 -0.63 -27.10 2.62
CA MET A 89 0.37 -27.34 1.57
C MET A 89 0.55 -26.13 0.67
N ARG A 90 -0.54 -25.49 0.22
CA ARG A 90 -0.45 -24.24 -0.57
C ARG A 90 0.29 -23.14 0.20
N ASN A 91 -0.07 -22.93 1.46
CA ASN A 91 0.60 -21.92 2.29
C ASN A 91 2.10 -22.22 2.42
N TYR A 92 2.49 -23.49 2.56
CA TYR A 92 3.89 -23.89 2.61
C TYR A 92 4.62 -23.58 1.30
N THR A 93 4.03 -23.94 0.15
CA THR A 93 4.63 -23.64 -1.17
C THR A 93 4.77 -22.15 -1.43
N VAL A 94 3.79 -21.34 -1.01
CA VAL A 94 3.85 -19.88 -1.11
C VAL A 94 4.98 -19.35 -0.23
N LEU A 95 5.03 -19.77 1.04
CA LEU A 95 6.05 -19.34 1.99
C LEU A 95 7.48 -19.69 1.53
N GLU A 96 7.66 -20.88 0.98
CA GLU A 96 8.95 -21.31 0.40
C GLU A 96 9.34 -20.43 -0.79
N SER A 97 8.40 -20.14 -1.70
CA SER A 97 8.64 -19.27 -2.85
C SER A 97 8.97 -17.82 -2.44
N GLU A 98 8.28 -17.29 -1.43
CA GLU A 98 8.55 -15.97 -0.86
C GLU A 98 9.92 -15.92 -0.22
N HIS A 99 10.29 -16.96 0.54
CA HIS A 99 11.61 -17.05 1.16
C HIS A 99 12.74 -17.07 0.13
N ILE A 100 12.61 -17.88 -0.93
CA ILE A 100 13.56 -17.92 -2.04
C ILE A 100 13.65 -16.53 -2.72
N THR A 101 12.51 -15.89 -2.94
CA THR A 101 12.45 -14.56 -3.58
C THR A 101 13.11 -13.50 -2.71
N LEU A 102 12.86 -13.50 -1.40
CA LEU A 102 13.47 -12.58 -0.43
C LEU A 102 14.99 -12.75 -0.37
N LEU A 103 15.48 -14.00 -0.32
CA LEU A 103 16.92 -14.27 -0.34
C LEU A 103 17.57 -13.75 -1.62
N LYS A 104 16.95 -13.98 -2.78
CA LYS A 104 17.43 -13.49 -4.06
C LYS A 104 17.45 -11.95 -4.12
N ASN A 105 16.36 -11.30 -3.71
CA ASN A 105 16.26 -9.85 -3.71
C ASN A 105 17.26 -9.22 -2.73
N SER A 106 17.42 -9.79 -1.55
CA SER A 106 18.40 -9.36 -0.55
C SER A 106 19.83 -9.47 -1.08
N ALA A 107 20.20 -10.61 -1.67
CA ALA A 107 21.51 -10.79 -2.28
C ALA A 107 21.75 -9.81 -3.44
N GLN A 108 20.74 -9.58 -4.27
CA GLN A 108 20.81 -8.61 -5.37
C GLN A 108 20.98 -7.18 -4.86
N GLU A 109 20.20 -6.77 -3.86
CA GLU A 109 20.30 -5.45 -3.24
C GLU A 109 21.66 -5.24 -2.56
N ALA A 110 22.18 -6.25 -1.86
CA ALA A 110 23.51 -6.21 -1.25
C ALA A 110 24.60 -6.04 -2.32
N SER A 111 24.53 -6.77 -3.43
CA SER A 111 25.48 -6.64 -4.53
C SER A 111 25.41 -5.28 -5.23
N PHE A 112 24.20 -4.75 -5.44
CA PHE A 112 23.99 -3.42 -6.01
C PHE A 112 24.55 -2.33 -5.09
N LYS A 113 24.23 -2.38 -3.79
CA LYS A 113 24.77 -1.45 -2.78
C LYS A 113 26.29 -1.51 -2.73
N LYS A 114 26.88 -2.72 -2.76
CA LYS A 114 28.34 -2.90 -2.80
C LYS A 114 28.95 -2.24 -4.04
N LYS A 115 28.33 -2.38 -5.22
CA LYS A 115 28.78 -1.75 -6.46
C LYS A 115 28.70 -0.22 -6.38
N VAL A 116 27.59 0.33 -5.88
CA VAL A 116 27.42 1.78 -5.70
C VAL A 116 28.42 2.33 -4.68
N LEU A 117 28.67 1.62 -3.59
CA LEU A 117 29.69 2.00 -2.60
C LEU A 117 31.09 2.04 -3.23
N ALA A 118 31.47 1.03 -4.01
CA ALA A 118 32.75 1.01 -4.70
C ALA A 118 32.89 2.20 -5.68
N GLN A 119 31.84 2.48 -6.46
CA GLN A 119 31.82 3.64 -7.38
C GLN A 119 31.93 4.97 -6.63
N ASN A 120 31.25 5.11 -5.49
CA ASN A 120 31.33 6.31 -4.67
C ASN A 120 32.71 6.48 -4.04
N GLN A 121 33.33 5.38 -3.57
CA GLN A 121 34.70 5.40 -3.08
C GLN A 121 35.68 5.86 -4.15
N GLU A 122 35.56 5.34 -5.38
CA GLU A 122 36.37 5.77 -6.52
C GLU A 122 36.19 7.26 -6.85
N LYS A 123 34.94 7.75 -6.87
CA LYS A 123 34.63 9.18 -7.05
C LYS A 123 35.22 10.06 -5.95
N LEU A 124 35.21 9.59 -4.70
CA LEU A 124 35.82 10.30 -3.58
C LEU A 124 37.35 10.36 -3.72
N VAL A 125 37.99 9.24 -4.09
CA VAL A 125 39.44 9.19 -4.33
C VAL A 125 39.83 10.14 -5.46
N THR A 126 39.17 10.06 -6.61
CA THR A 126 39.45 10.92 -7.77
C THR A 126 39.23 12.41 -7.47
N SER A 127 38.12 12.75 -6.81
CA SER A 127 37.85 14.13 -6.36
C SER A 127 38.93 14.62 -5.39
N SER A 128 39.33 13.80 -4.41
CA SER A 128 40.38 14.17 -3.47
C SER A 128 41.73 14.43 -4.16
N GLN A 129 42.06 13.65 -5.19
CA GLN A 129 43.27 13.84 -5.99
C GLN A 129 43.20 15.13 -6.81
N LEU A 130 42.05 15.44 -7.42
CA LEU A 130 41.82 16.69 -8.14
C LEU A 130 41.93 17.91 -7.21
N LEU A 131 41.29 17.86 -6.04
CA LEU A 131 41.38 18.93 -5.04
C LEU A 131 42.83 19.16 -4.58
N ARG A 132 43.63 18.09 -4.42
CA ARG A 132 45.07 18.23 -4.13
C ARG A 132 45.81 18.94 -5.26
N LYS A 133 45.54 18.59 -6.52
CA LYS A 133 46.15 19.27 -7.69
C LYS A 133 45.77 20.75 -7.75
N TYR A 134 44.49 21.09 -7.57
CA TYR A 134 44.04 22.48 -7.56
C TYR A 134 44.65 23.27 -6.41
N ARG A 135 44.74 22.70 -5.20
CA ARG A 135 45.44 23.34 -4.07
C ARG A 135 46.91 23.64 -4.40
N GLN A 136 47.61 22.70 -5.03
CA GLN A 136 49.00 22.91 -5.46
C GLN A 136 49.11 24.03 -6.51
N GLN A 137 48.18 24.10 -7.47
CA GLN A 137 48.15 25.17 -8.47
C GLN A 137 47.87 26.54 -7.86
N ILE A 138 46.87 26.63 -6.97
CA ILE A 138 46.55 27.86 -6.23
C ILE A 138 47.76 28.33 -5.43
N PHE A 139 48.45 27.42 -4.72
CA PHE A 139 49.66 27.77 -3.97
C PHE A 139 50.76 28.32 -4.88
N LYS A 140 50.99 27.71 -6.06
CA LYS A 140 51.95 28.22 -7.04
C LYS A 140 51.58 29.62 -7.55
N LEU A 141 50.33 29.82 -7.94
CA LEU A 141 49.83 31.12 -8.43
C LEU A 141 49.89 32.18 -7.34
N GLN A 142 49.55 31.83 -6.09
CA GLN A 142 49.62 32.72 -4.95
C GLN A 142 51.06 33.16 -4.70
N ASN A 143 52.03 32.23 -4.74
CA ASN A 143 53.44 32.55 -4.61
C ASN A 143 53.93 33.48 -5.74
N GLN A 144 53.53 33.22 -6.99
CA GLN A 144 53.86 34.09 -8.12
C GLN A 144 53.28 35.49 -7.95
N LEU A 145 52.02 35.61 -7.51
CA LEU A 145 51.39 36.91 -7.25
C LEU A 145 52.05 37.64 -6.07
N THR A 146 52.44 36.93 -5.01
CA THR A 146 53.18 37.56 -3.90
C THR A 146 54.54 38.06 -4.36
N SER A 147 55.28 37.29 -5.16
CA SER A 147 56.56 37.72 -5.73
C SER A 147 56.38 38.93 -6.64
N GLN A 148 55.37 38.93 -7.53
CA GLN A 148 55.07 40.10 -8.37
C GLN A 148 54.66 41.32 -7.54
N LYS A 149 53.81 41.15 -6.54
CA LYS A 149 53.42 42.25 -5.62
C LYS A 149 54.62 42.78 -4.85
N GLN A 150 55.57 41.93 -4.47
CA GLN A 150 56.80 42.35 -3.78
C GLN A 150 57.70 43.16 -4.72
N VAL A 151 57.84 42.74 -5.99
CA VAL A 151 58.55 43.49 -7.03
C VAL A 151 57.84 44.83 -7.33
N LEU A 152 56.51 44.85 -7.40
CA LEU A 152 55.72 46.07 -7.60
C LEU A 152 55.82 47.04 -6.41
N LYS A 153 55.78 46.54 -5.17
CA LYS A 153 56.01 47.35 -3.95
C LYS A 153 57.40 47.97 -3.92
N GLN A 154 58.39 47.33 -4.53
CA GLN A 154 59.74 47.87 -4.65
C GLN A 154 59.85 48.96 -5.73
N ASN A 155 58.88 49.01 -6.66
CA ASN A 155 58.93 49.88 -7.84
C ASN A 155 57.85 50.99 -7.90
N THR A 156 56.77 51.03 -7.09
CA THR A 156 55.79 52.16 -7.10
C THR A 156 54.90 52.31 -5.84
N VAL A 157 54.63 53.60 -5.49
CA VAL A 157 53.65 54.33 -4.61
C VAL A 157 52.39 53.57 -4.10
N PRO A 158 51.85 53.85 -2.89
CA PRO A 158 50.82 53.02 -2.23
C PRO A 158 49.44 53.02 -2.91
N PRO A 159 48.68 51.90 -2.84
CA PRO A 159 47.38 51.74 -3.48
C PRO A 159 46.22 52.34 -2.67
N VAL A 160 45.29 52.98 -3.39
CA VAL A 160 43.96 53.41 -2.93
C VAL A 160 43.12 52.20 -2.55
N ARG A 161 42.47 52.25 -1.38
CA ARG A 161 41.54 51.25 -0.87
C ARG A 161 40.15 51.49 -1.46
N HIS A 162 39.54 50.48 -2.08
CA HIS A 162 38.09 50.39 -2.21
C HIS A 162 37.61 49.39 -1.14
N GLU A 163 36.87 49.91 -0.16
CA GLU A 163 36.04 49.15 0.77
C GLU A 163 34.74 48.72 0.04
N ASP A 164 34.09 47.66 0.55
CA ASP A 164 32.75 47.16 0.19
C ASP A 164 32.58 46.23 -1.03
N ASP A 165 33.07 44.98 -0.91
CA ASP A 165 32.76 43.87 -1.86
C ASP A 165 32.51 42.53 -1.14
N ASN A 166 32.13 42.53 0.15
CA ASN A 166 32.01 41.28 0.93
C ASN A 166 30.55 40.79 1.06
N PRO A 167 30.13 39.73 0.33
CA PRO A 167 28.77 39.19 0.40
C PRO A 167 28.40 38.60 1.77
N VAL A 168 29.39 38.34 2.64
CA VAL A 168 29.17 37.90 4.03
C VAL A 168 28.58 39.04 4.89
N ASP A 169 28.96 40.28 4.60
CA ASP A 169 28.46 41.45 5.31
C ASP A 169 27.01 41.76 4.94
N LEU A 170 26.67 41.57 3.66
CA LEU A 170 25.29 41.67 3.16
C LEU A 170 24.35 40.67 3.85
N ARG A 171 24.76 39.40 3.99
CA ARG A 171 23.99 38.40 4.75
C ARG A 171 23.71 38.85 6.17
N SER A 172 24.72 39.38 6.85
CA SER A 172 24.64 39.82 8.24
C SER A 172 23.70 41.00 8.41
N ARG A 173 23.73 41.98 7.48
CA ARG A 173 22.81 43.12 7.42
C ARG A 173 21.36 42.70 7.20
N ILE A 174 21.11 41.75 6.29
CA ILE A 174 19.77 41.21 6.04
C ILE A 174 19.26 40.46 7.26
N MET A 175 20.10 39.60 7.87
CA MET A 175 19.75 38.87 9.08
C MET A 175 19.44 39.80 10.26
N ALA A 176 20.11 40.94 10.40
CA ALA A 176 19.84 41.88 11.49
C ALA A 176 18.45 42.54 11.38
N LYS A 177 17.97 42.77 10.16
CA LYS A 177 16.69 43.46 9.91
C LYS A 177 15.46 42.55 9.93
N ILE A 178 15.64 41.23 9.89
CA ILE A 178 14.52 40.27 9.96
C ILE A 178 14.02 40.14 11.41
N PRO A 179 12.71 40.32 11.66
CA PRO A 179 12.11 40.13 12.98
C PRO A 179 12.43 38.75 13.56
N PRO A 180 12.76 38.62 14.86
CA PRO A 180 13.11 37.34 15.49
C PRO A 180 12.04 36.25 15.31
N GLN A 181 10.78 36.67 15.24
CA GLN A 181 9.60 35.81 15.09
C GLN A 181 9.55 35.13 13.71
N ASP A 182 10.11 35.78 12.70
CA ASP A 182 10.03 35.35 11.30
C ASP A 182 11.26 34.52 10.89
N ARG A 183 12.36 34.58 11.65
CA ARG A 183 13.62 33.84 11.38
C ARG A 183 13.43 32.33 11.23
N LYS A 184 12.40 31.76 11.88
CA LYS A 184 12.09 30.32 11.79
C LYS A 184 11.58 29.89 10.40
N TYR A 185 11.21 30.85 9.56
CA TYR A 185 10.66 30.61 8.22
C TYR A 185 11.64 30.92 7.08
N PHE A 186 12.82 31.49 7.40
CA PHE A 186 13.84 31.87 6.43
C PHE A 186 15.11 31.04 6.60
N ASP A 187 15.66 30.53 5.49
CA ASP A 187 17.05 30.09 5.42
C ASP A 187 17.83 31.00 4.47
N ILE A 188 18.97 31.53 4.92
CA ILE A 188 19.76 32.51 4.17
C ILE A 188 21.16 31.94 3.96
N ASP A 189 21.49 31.70 2.69
CA ASP A 189 22.76 31.15 2.25
C ASP A 189 23.46 32.08 1.24
N VAL A 190 24.78 32.01 1.19
CA VAL A 190 25.60 32.82 0.27
C VAL A 190 26.33 31.86 -0.66
N ASP A 191 26.00 31.91 -1.94
CA ASP A 191 26.65 31.08 -2.96
C ASP A 191 27.03 31.93 -4.17
N ASN A 192 28.25 31.76 -4.69
CA ASN A 192 28.79 32.53 -5.82
C ASN A 192 28.62 34.06 -5.70
N GLY A 193 28.77 34.63 -4.50
CA GLY A 193 28.66 36.07 -4.27
C GLY A 193 27.23 36.63 -4.29
N LYS A 194 26.20 35.76 -4.37
CA LYS A 194 24.78 36.14 -4.32
C LYS A 194 24.13 35.60 -3.05
N VAL A 195 23.17 36.33 -2.51
CA VAL A 195 22.43 35.93 -1.31
C VAL A 195 21.14 35.24 -1.75
N TYR A 196 20.92 34.04 -1.24
CA TYR A 196 19.74 33.22 -1.49
C TYR A 196 18.91 33.15 -0.22
N ILE A 197 17.62 33.49 -0.33
CA ILE A 197 16.65 33.42 0.76
C ILE A 197 15.62 32.33 0.38
N GLU A 198 15.65 31.22 1.12
CA GLU A 198 14.65 30.15 1.00
C GLU A 198 13.52 30.38 2.00
N ILE A 199 12.27 30.29 1.53
CA ILE A 199 11.07 30.40 2.34
C ILE A 199 10.24 29.12 2.20
N VAL A 200 9.68 28.65 3.31
CA VAL A 200 8.83 27.45 3.33
C VAL A 200 7.45 27.75 2.76
N ASP A 201 7.01 26.97 1.75
CA ASP A 201 5.74 27.21 1.05
C ASP A 201 4.51 27.07 1.94
N SER A 202 4.56 26.25 3.00
CA SER A 202 3.45 26.06 3.95
C SER A 202 3.09 27.32 4.74
N VAL A 203 4.01 28.28 4.81
CA VAL A 203 3.80 29.56 5.48
C VAL A 203 3.28 30.59 4.47
N LEU A 204 3.76 30.52 3.23
CA LEU A 204 3.38 31.45 2.17
C LEU A 204 2.01 31.15 1.58
N PHE A 205 1.65 29.87 1.41
CA PHE A 205 0.46 29.46 0.66
C PHE A 205 -0.44 28.54 1.47
N GLU A 206 -1.76 28.67 1.27
CA GLU A 206 -2.74 27.74 1.84
C GLU A 206 -2.55 26.32 1.26
N PRO A 207 -2.75 25.25 2.06
CA PRO A 207 -2.58 23.89 1.59
C PRO A 207 -3.54 23.57 0.44
N ASN A 208 -3.00 23.09 -0.68
CA ASN A 208 -3.71 22.79 -1.93
C ASN A 208 -4.35 24.00 -2.64
N GLN A 209 -4.06 25.24 -2.22
CA GLN A 209 -4.45 26.45 -2.94
C GLN A 209 -3.22 27.28 -3.31
N ASN A 210 -3.22 27.88 -4.49
CA ASN A 210 -2.21 28.86 -4.89
C ASN A 210 -2.60 30.26 -4.39
N LYS A 211 -3.07 30.36 -3.16
CA LYS A 211 -3.50 31.62 -2.53
C LYS A 211 -2.61 31.89 -1.33
N LEU A 212 -2.14 33.12 -1.19
CA LEU A 212 -1.33 33.48 -0.03
C LEU A 212 -2.15 33.45 1.26
N THR A 213 -1.49 33.02 2.32
CA THR A 213 -2.02 33.17 3.67
C THR A 213 -1.85 34.64 4.13
N PRO A 214 -2.69 35.15 5.04
CA PRO A 214 -2.50 36.48 5.64
C PRO A 214 -1.12 36.65 6.32
N GLU A 215 -0.59 35.57 6.90
CA GLU A 215 0.77 35.53 7.49
C GLU A 215 1.86 35.63 6.41
N GLY A 216 1.69 34.93 5.29
CA GLY A 216 2.58 34.98 4.13
C GLY A 216 2.62 36.35 3.46
N GLU A 217 1.47 37.04 3.35
CA GLU A 217 1.41 38.42 2.83
C GLU A 217 2.17 39.40 3.74
N ALA A 218 2.00 39.28 5.06
CA ALA A 218 2.71 40.11 6.04
C ALA A 218 4.23 39.86 6.01
N LEU A 219 4.66 38.61 5.90
CA LEU A 219 6.07 38.22 5.79
C LEU A 219 6.73 38.78 4.52
N LEU A 220 6.06 38.66 3.37
CA LEU A 220 6.57 39.21 2.11
C LEU A 220 6.56 40.74 2.09
N ALA A 221 5.60 41.39 2.75
CA ALA A 221 5.59 42.84 2.93
C ALA A 221 6.75 43.33 3.81
N ASN A 222 7.08 42.61 4.88
CA ASN A 222 8.24 42.88 5.72
C ASN A 222 9.54 42.68 4.93
N LEU A 223 9.66 41.58 4.20
CA LEU A 223 10.83 41.29 3.38
C LEU A 223 11.03 42.36 2.30
N LYS A 224 9.96 42.79 1.64
CA LYS A 224 10.00 43.90 0.70
C LYS A 224 10.58 45.16 1.32
N ASN A 225 10.14 45.54 2.53
CA ASN A 225 10.65 46.73 3.21
C ASN A 225 12.15 46.61 3.56
N ILE A 226 12.60 45.42 3.96
CA ILE A 226 14.02 45.14 4.27
C ILE A 226 14.89 45.20 3.02
N LEU A 227 14.36 44.72 1.90
CA LEU A 227 15.06 44.58 0.63
C LEU A 227 14.89 45.78 -0.32
N LYS A 228 14.31 46.90 0.14
CA LYS A 228 14.26 48.18 -0.60
C LYS A 228 15.69 48.68 -0.85
N GLY A 229 16.20 48.47 -2.07
CA GLY A 229 17.56 48.83 -2.48
C GLY A 229 18.35 47.69 -3.11
N TYR A 230 17.81 46.47 -3.17
CA TYR A 230 18.45 45.31 -3.80
C TYR A 230 17.70 44.85 -5.05
N ASN A 231 18.43 44.25 -6.00
CA ASN A 231 17.87 43.54 -7.14
C ASN A 231 17.38 42.16 -6.70
N LEU A 232 16.12 41.85 -7.01
CA LEU A 232 15.48 40.61 -6.56
C LEU A 232 15.00 39.77 -7.75
N ALA A 233 15.19 38.45 -7.66
CA ALA A 233 14.63 37.47 -8.59
C ALA A 233 13.98 36.31 -7.81
N VAL A 234 12.75 35.94 -8.16
CA VAL A 234 12.01 34.86 -7.49
C VAL A 234 11.98 33.62 -8.38
N ASN A 235 12.37 32.48 -7.82
CA ASN A 235 12.34 31.16 -8.46
C ASN A 235 11.59 30.17 -7.56
N ASP A 236 10.60 29.47 -8.11
CA ASP A 236 9.90 28.40 -7.40
C ASP A 236 10.59 27.06 -7.69
N ASN A 237 10.90 26.27 -6.65
CA ASN A 237 11.64 25.02 -6.78
C ASN A 237 10.74 23.82 -6.43
N ASP A 238 9.71 23.59 -7.25
CA ASP A 238 8.81 22.45 -7.11
C ASP A 238 9.35 21.22 -7.86
N GLU A 239 9.77 20.20 -7.12
CA GLU A 239 10.22 18.89 -7.65
C GLU A 239 9.10 18.08 -8.37
N ASN A 240 7.90 18.63 -8.55
CA ASN A 240 6.78 18.00 -9.28
C ASN A 240 6.28 18.87 -10.46
N ALA A 241 7.17 19.60 -11.14
CA ALA A 241 6.83 20.55 -12.20
C ALA A 241 6.75 19.95 -13.61
N ALA A 242 6.03 18.84 -13.78
CA ALA A 242 5.62 18.37 -15.10
C ALA A 242 4.11 18.13 -15.11
N GLU A 243 3.32 19.20 -15.01
CA GLU A 243 2.02 19.35 -15.70
C GLU A 243 1.32 20.66 -15.31
N ASN A 244 0.89 21.40 -16.35
CA ASN A 244 -0.13 22.45 -16.32
C ASN A 244 0.11 23.70 -15.45
N GLY A 245 0.54 24.81 -16.08
CA GLY A 245 0.12 26.22 -15.82
C GLY A 245 0.12 26.83 -14.40
N LYS A 246 0.35 26.04 -13.36
CA LYS A 246 0.15 26.36 -11.93
C LYS A 246 1.35 27.07 -11.32
N GLN A 247 2.55 26.83 -11.86
CA GLN A 247 3.80 27.48 -11.46
C GLN A 247 3.73 29.01 -11.65
N ASN A 248 3.15 29.45 -12.77
CA ASN A 248 3.12 30.88 -13.12
C ASN A 248 2.26 31.73 -12.16
N HIS A 249 1.30 31.11 -11.45
CA HIS A 249 0.41 31.84 -10.54
C HIS A 249 1.05 32.12 -9.18
N ARG A 250 1.85 31.19 -8.63
CA ARG A 250 2.54 31.37 -7.34
C ARG A 250 3.62 32.44 -7.43
N THR A 251 4.53 32.31 -8.39
CA THR A 251 5.57 33.31 -8.64
C THR A 251 4.96 34.69 -8.93
N SER A 252 3.83 34.74 -9.67
CA SER A 252 3.13 36.01 -9.94
C SER A 252 2.56 36.67 -8.68
N GLN A 253 2.07 35.91 -7.70
CA GLN A 253 1.57 36.49 -6.46
C GLN A 253 2.70 37.02 -5.56
N VAL A 254 3.81 36.29 -5.48
CA VAL A 254 5.02 36.73 -4.76
C VAL A 254 5.62 37.97 -5.41
N ASN A 255 5.77 37.96 -6.74
CA ASN A 255 6.28 39.12 -7.52
C ASN A 255 5.39 40.35 -7.35
N ARG A 256 4.06 40.17 -7.26
CA ARG A 256 3.10 41.27 -7.05
C ARG A 256 3.35 41.99 -5.72
N ILE A 257 3.63 41.24 -4.64
CA ILE A 257 3.89 41.85 -3.33
C ILE A 257 5.26 42.51 -3.30
N LEU A 258 6.28 41.85 -3.86
CA LEU A 258 7.64 42.38 -3.96
C LEU A 258 7.79 43.52 -4.98
N GLN A 259 6.74 43.85 -5.75
CA GLN A 259 6.74 44.88 -6.81
C GLN A 259 7.83 44.67 -7.85
N LEU A 260 8.10 43.41 -8.20
CA LEU A 260 9.06 43.10 -9.26
C LEU A 260 8.40 43.27 -10.63
N PRO A 261 9.11 43.80 -11.64
CA PRO A 261 8.57 43.90 -12.98
C PRO A 261 8.20 42.49 -13.46
N ASN A 262 6.94 42.27 -13.83
CA ASN A 262 6.49 41.03 -14.47
C ASN A 262 7.41 40.78 -15.67
N GLY A 263 8.22 39.71 -15.59
CA GLY A 263 9.27 39.40 -16.56
C GLY A 263 8.73 39.33 -17.99
N LYS A 264 8.85 40.43 -18.73
CA LYS A 264 8.82 40.39 -20.19
C LYS A 264 10.12 39.74 -20.64
N LYS A 265 10.00 38.61 -21.35
CA LYS A 265 11.07 37.94 -22.08
C LYS A 265 11.91 38.98 -22.84
N ARG A 266 13.14 39.25 -22.40
CA ARG A 266 14.14 39.87 -23.27
C ARG A 266 14.72 38.76 -24.13
N LYS A 267 14.17 38.61 -25.34
CA LYS A 267 14.93 38.10 -26.49
C LYS A 267 16.02 39.15 -26.74
N THR A 268 17.28 38.77 -26.64
CA THR A 268 18.34 39.51 -27.32
C THR A 268 19.12 38.50 -28.15
N GLU A 269 19.18 38.83 -29.43
CA GLU A 269 19.57 38.02 -30.54
C GLU A 269 21.07 37.72 -30.54
N LEU A 270 21.41 36.51 -30.96
CA LEU A 270 22.73 36.16 -31.48
C LEU A 270 22.92 36.88 -32.83
N PRO A 271 24.17 37.15 -33.25
CA PRO A 271 24.57 36.54 -34.53
C PRO A 271 25.95 35.87 -34.42
N THR A 272 25.99 34.55 -34.59
CA THR A 272 26.44 33.82 -35.80
C THR A 272 27.96 33.75 -35.89
N SER A 273 28.58 32.59 -35.70
CA SER A 273 29.08 31.71 -36.78
C SER A 273 30.05 30.71 -36.12
N THR A 274 30.21 29.41 -36.41
CA THR A 274 29.59 28.34 -37.22
C THR A 274 30.27 27.02 -36.76
N ILE A 275 29.62 25.87 -37.01
CA ILE A 275 30.14 24.48 -37.13
C ILE A 275 30.01 23.53 -35.91
N ASP A 276 28.86 22.82 -35.89
CA ASP A 276 28.59 21.35 -35.74
C ASP A 276 29.46 20.40 -34.89
N PRO A 277 28.99 19.19 -34.50
CA PRO A 277 27.65 18.72 -34.10
C PRO A 277 27.71 17.98 -32.73
N HIS A 278 26.56 17.50 -32.22
CA HIS A 278 26.33 16.64 -31.03
C HIS A 278 25.63 17.29 -29.83
N LYS A 279 24.53 16.62 -29.44
CA LYS A 279 23.86 16.57 -28.13
C LYS A 279 24.49 17.44 -27.03
N ASN A 280 23.77 18.44 -26.57
CA ASN A 280 23.57 18.64 -25.14
C ASN A 280 22.36 19.53 -24.87
N ALA A 281 21.32 18.90 -24.32
CA ALA A 281 20.27 19.59 -23.60
C ALA A 281 20.91 20.44 -22.50
N THR A 282 20.61 21.74 -22.47
CA THR A 282 21.00 22.63 -21.40
C THR A 282 20.26 22.20 -20.13
N SER A 283 20.95 21.39 -19.33
CA SER A 283 20.47 20.84 -18.07
C SER A 283 20.21 21.96 -17.07
N LEU A 284 19.01 21.93 -16.49
CA LEU A 284 18.71 22.42 -15.14
C LEU A 284 19.90 22.14 -14.22
N VAL A 285 20.39 23.15 -13.50
CA VAL A 285 21.42 22.97 -12.47
C VAL A 285 20.72 22.35 -11.24
N PRO A 286 20.99 21.09 -10.87
CA PRO A 286 20.45 20.52 -9.65
C PRO A 286 21.39 20.85 -8.50
N LEU A 287 20.96 21.71 -7.58
CA LEU A 287 21.67 21.98 -6.33
C LEU A 287 21.45 20.81 -5.35
N LYS A 288 22.27 19.75 -5.49
CA LYS A 288 22.27 18.60 -4.59
C LYS A 288 23.37 18.77 -3.54
N GLY A 289 22.99 18.96 -2.27
CA GLY A 289 23.94 18.85 -1.14
C GLY A 289 23.79 19.78 0.06
N ARG A 290 22.71 20.56 0.21
CA ARG A 290 22.54 21.47 1.37
C ARG A 290 21.71 20.82 2.49
N LYS A 291 22.12 21.04 3.75
CA LYS A 291 21.41 20.58 4.95
C LYS A 291 20.00 21.17 4.95
N LYS A 292 19.00 20.32 4.73
CA LYS A 292 17.59 20.72 4.64
C LYS A 292 17.06 21.07 6.04
N LEU A 293 16.25 22.13 6.12
CA LEU A 293 15.24 22.30 7.15
C LEU A 293 14.28 21.09 7.04
N ASP A 294 14.45 20.10 7.91
CA ASP A 294 13.71 18.84 7.89
C ASP A 294 12.45 18.95 8.74
N LYS A 295 11.37 19.52 8.18
CA LYS A 295 9.96 19.32 8.58
C LYS A 295 9.03 19.56 7.36
N SER A 296 8.59 18.46 6.72
CA SER A 296 7.45 18.20 5.79
C SER A 296 6.47 19.34 5.36
N PRO A 297 5.76 19.31 4.20
CA PRO A 297 5.95 18.59 2.92
C PRO A 297 6.06 19.54 1.69
N LYS A 298 6.82 19.10 0.66
CA LYS A 298 6.72 19.48 -0.78
C LYS A 298 6.37 20.95 -1.14
N GLY A 299 7.40 21.79 -1.24
CA GLY A 299 7.36 23.11 -1.88
C GLY A 299 8.36 24.09 -1.24
N LYS A 300 9.15 24.81 -2.04
CA LYS A 300 10.06 25.88 -1.57
C LYS A 300 10.08 27.05 -2.57
N THR A 301 9.94 28.26 -2.04
CA THR A 301 10.09 29.51 -2.78
C THR A 301 11.49 30.08 -2.53
N LEU A 302 12.26 30.31 -3.60
CA LEU A 302 13.62 30.84 -3.56
C LEU A 302 13.64 32.29 -4.04
N ILE A 303 14.18 33.20 -3.24
CA ILE A 303 14.41 34.59 -3.62
C ILE A 303 15.92 34.82 -3.69
N VAL A 304 16.39 35.23 -4.87
CA VAL A 304 17.78 35.61 -5.12
C VAL A 304 17.89 37.13 -4.97
N VAL A 305 18.86 37.56 -4.17
CA VAL A 305 19.15 38.97 -3.88
C VAL A 305 20.56 39.30 -4.37
N SER A 306 20.69 40.39 -5.12
CA SER A 306 21.98 41.01 -5.47
C SER A 306 21.92 42.51 -5.24
N GLU A 307 23.07 43.16 -5.04
CA GLU A 307 23.14 44.63 -4.97
C GLU A 307 22.81 45.26 -6.34
N GLN A 308 22.36 46.52 -6.31
CA GLN A 308 22.16 47.33 -7.52
C GLN A 308 23.52 47.81 -8.00
N ASP A 309 23.81 47.60 -9.28
CA ASP A 309 24.94 48.26 -9.95
C ASP A 309 24.73 49.78 -10.00
#